data_AF-A0A645FUC2-F1
#
_entry.id   AF-A0A645FUC2-F1
#
_cell.length_a   1.000
_cell.length_b   1.000
_cell.length_c   1.000
_cell.angle_alpha   90.00
_cell.angle_beta   90.00
_cell.angle_gamma   90.00
#
_symmetry.space_group_name_H-M   'P 1'
#
loop_
_entity.id
_entity.type
_entity.pdbx_description
1 polymer ?
#
loop_
_entity_poly.entity_id
_entity_poly.type
_entity_poly.pdbx_seq_one_letter_code
_entity_poly.pdbx_strand_id
1 'polypeptide(L)'
;MLSAAQENSCPMSTTEHFIPGKDASLEASIATLQSKLEAIGFHIEERSWLNPVEGVWSVHIRDRDCPLLFTNGKGGSELAARSSESAEVLRQRVTSKGGTTYAAITHMQEQKLPEHFIEAMRKAQIRAQELAAEFGK
;
A
#
# COMPACT_ATOMS: atom_id res chain seq x y z
N MET A 1 43.08 -0.25 38.82
CA MET A 1 42.07 -1.25 38.40
C MET A 1 40.83 -1.02 39.23
N LEU A 2 39.71 -0.68 38.58
CA LEU A 2 38.29 -0.73 39.02
C LEU A 2 37.56 0.17 38.01
N SER A 3 37.38 -0.32 36.79
CA SER A 3 36.23 -1.10 36.31
C SER A 3 35.01 -0.22 36.05
N ALA A 4 34.67 -0.13 34.78
CA ALA A 4 33.57 0.63 34.22
C ALA A 4 32.22 0.17 34.78
N ALA A 5 31.37 1.11 35.17
CA ALA A 5 29.93 0.88 35.24
C ALA A 5 29.40 0.97 33.80
N GLN A 6 29.16 -0.19 33.18
CA GLN A 6 28.31 -0.28 32.01
C GLN A 6 26.90 0.16 32.43
N GLU A 7 26.43 1.26 31.86
CA GLU A 7 25.01 1.63 31.90
C GLU A 7 24.23 0.50 31.20
N ASN A 8 23.52 -0.28 32.01
CA ASN A 8 22.55 -1.25 31.54
C ASN A 8 21.46 -0.51 30.74
N SER A 9 21.60 -0.47 29.42
CA SER A 9 20.51 -0.17 28.51
C SER A 9 19.46 -1.27 28.66
N CYS A 10 18.39 -0.99 29.41
CA CYS A 10 17.18 -1.79 29.39
C CYS A 10 16.69 -1.88 27.93
N PRO A 11 16.50 -3.07 27.34
CA PRO A 11 15.93 -3.16 26.01
C PRO A 11 14.50 -2.61 26.09
N MET A 12 14.25 -1.47 25.45
CA MET A 12 12.89 -0.97 25.25
C MET A 12 12.12 -2.08 24.54
N SER A 13 11.19 -2.70 25.27
CA SER A 13 10.22 -3.63 24.71
C SER A 13 9.39 -2.88 23.67
N THR A 14 9.73 -3.01 22.40
CA THR A 14 8.88 -2.52 21.30
C THR A 14 7.53 -3.21 21.44
N THR A 15 6.47 -2.42 21.61
CA THR A 15 5.12 -2.97 21.69
C THR A 15 4.74 -3.46 20.29
N GLU A 16 4.29 -4.70 20.18
CA GLU A 16 3.97 -5.34 18.90
C GLU A 16 2.44 -5.43 18.72
N HIS A 17 1.92 -4.96 17.58
CA HIS A 17 0.50 -4.95 17.29
C HIS A 17 0.15 -5.91 16.15
N PHE A 18 -0.78 -6.82 16.39
CA PHE A 18 -1.22 -7.83 15.42
C PHE A 18 -2.64 -7.57 14.93
N ILE A 19 -2.85 -7.73 13.62
CA ILE A 19 -4.18 -7.75 13.02
C ILE A 19 -4.60 -9.21 12.81
N PRO A 20 -5.84 -9.61 13.17
CA PRO A 20 -6.35 -10.95 12.90
C PRO A 20 -6.12 -11.37 11.43
N GLY A 21 -5.53 -12.55 11.24
CA GLY A 21 -5.23 -13.09 9.91
C GLY A 21 -3.97 -12.56 9.23
N LYS A 22 -3.08 -11.85 9.96
CA LYS A 22 -1.73 -11.49 9.49
C LYS A 22 -0.67 -12.23 10.29
N ASP A 23 0.39 -12.64 9.59
CA ASP A 23 1.46 -13.50 10.15
C ASP A 23 2.64 -12.72 10.76
N ALA A 24 2.55 -11.39 10.78
CA ALA A 24 3.56 -10.49 11.34
C ALA A 24 2.88 -9.32 12.04
N SER A 25 3.58 -8.72 13.00
CA SER A 25 3.15 -7.46 13.60
C SER A 25 3.21 -6.33 12.58
N LEU A 26 2.50 -5.26 12.88
CA LEU A 26 2.51 -4.05 12.07
C LEU A 26 3.89 -3.39 12.11
N GLU A 27 4.56 -3.36 13.26
CA GLU A 27 5.92 -2.83 13.43
C GLU A 27 6.93 -3.57 12.56
N ALA A 28 6.94 -4.91 12.63
CA ALA A 28 7.84 -5.72 11.82
C ALA A 28 7.55 -5.57 10.33
N SER A 29 6.28 -5.48 9.95
CA SER A 29 5.86 -5.29 8.55
C SER A 29 6.32 -3.93 8.01
N ILE A 30 6.13 -2.85 8.77
CA ILE A 30 6.57 -1.50 8.42
C ILE A 30 8.09 -1.46 8.30
N ALA A 31 8.81 -1.96 9.31
CA ALA A 31 10.27 -1.95 9.32
C ALA A 31 10.85 -2.75 8.14
N THR A 32 10.25 -3.90 7.82
CA THR A 32 10.67 -4.72 6.67
C THR A 32 10.44 -3.97 5.35
N LEU A 33 9.28 -3.31 5.19
CA LEU A 33 8.95 -2.56 3.98
C LEU A 33 9.89 -1.37 3.80
N GLN A 34 10.08 -0.56 4.85
CA GLN A 34 10.98 0.59 4.85
C GLN A 34 12.41 0.18 4.50
N SER A 35 12.93 -0.86 5.15
CA SER A 35 14.29 -1.36 4.89
C SER A 35 14.48 -1.84 3.44
N LYS A 36 13.47 -2.52 2.88
CA LYS A 36 13.52 -2.97 1.48
C LYS A 36 13.48 -1.81 0.48
N LEU A 37 12.64 -0.81 0.74
CA LEU A 37 12.53 0.36 -0.12
C LEU A 37 13.82 1.17 -0.11
N GLU A 38 14.39 1.39 1.08
CA GLU A 38 15.68 2.08 1.23
C GLU A 38 16.82 1.31 0.55
N ALA A 39 16.87 -0.02 0.69
CA ALA A 39 17.87 -0.86 0.01
C ALA A 39 17.82 -0.80 -1.53
N ILE A 40 16.67 -0.43 -2.11
CA ILE A 40 16.47 -0.27 -3.56
C ILE A 40 16.60 1.20 -3.99
N GLY A 41 16.83 2.12 -3.04
CA GLY A 41 17.06 3.55 -3.29
C GLY A 41 15.80 4.42 -3.27
N PHE A 42 14.68 3.92 -2.72
CA PHE A 42 13.48 4.73 -2.49
C PHE A 42 13.51 5.38 -1.12
N HIS A 43 13.39 6.70 -1.07
CA HIS A 43 13.38 7.46 0.17
C HIS A 43 11.96 7.93 0.48
N ILE A 44 11.19 7.07 1.14
CA ILE A 44 9.76 7.33 1.36
C ILE A 44 9.54 8.37 2.46
N GLU A 45 8.67 9.34 2.19
CA GLU A 45 8.15 10.28 3.17
C GLU A 45 6.62 10.22 3.27
N GLU A 46 6.12 10.34 4.50
CA GLU A 46 4.70 10.51 4.80
C GLU A 46 4.32 11.99 4.63
N ARG A 47 3.22 12.28 3.91
CA ARG A 47 2.83 13.66 3.57
C ARG A 47 1.59 14.15 4.28
N SER A 48 0.56 13.32 4.28
CA SER A 48 -0.72 13.68 4.86
C SER A 48 -1.35 12.47 5.50
N TRP A 49 -1.95 12.73 6.65
CA TRP A 49 -2.67 11.78 7.47
C TRP A 49 -4.11 12.22 7.57
N LEU A 50 -5.03 11.28 7.38
CA LEU A 50 -6.46 11.52 7.57
C LEU A 50 -7.01 10.50 8.57
N ASN A 51 -7.83 10.99 9.49
CA ASN A 51 -8.62 10.20 10.43
C ASN A 51 -10.02 10.83 10.56
N PRO A 52 -10.87 10.74 9.50
CA PRO A 52 -12.15 11.45 9.47
C PRO A 52 -13.18 10.88 10.46
N VAL A 53 -13.04 9.62 10.85
CA VAL A 53 -13.89 8.91 11.81
C VAL A 53 -13.00 8.00 12.63
N GLU A 54 -13.29 7.83 13.93
CA GLU A 54 -12.54 6.95 14.82
C GLU A 54 -12.32 5.56 14.22
N GLY A 55 -11.07 5.09 14.23
CA GLY A 55 -10.69 3.79 13.69
C GLY A 55 -10.62 3.75 12.15
N VAL A 56 -10.65 4.89 11.45
CA VAL A 56 -10.50 4.94 9.99
C VAL A 56 -9.33 5.85 9.63
N TRP A 57 -8.17 5.26 9.36
CA TRP A 57 -6.95 5.98 9.05
C TRP A 57 -6.57 5.84 7.58
N SER A 58 -6.00 6.90 7.01
CA SER A 58 -5.26 6.83 5.76
C SER A 58 -4.03 7.73 5.76
N VAL A 59 -3.03 7.34 4.97
CA VAL A 59 -1.77 8.07 4.80
C VAL A 59 -1.44 8.21 3.33
N HIS A 60 -0.98 9.38 2.92
CA HIS A 60 -0.32 9.59 1.65
C HIS A 60 1.18 9.46 1.82
N ILE A 61 1.81 8.55 1.08
CA ILE A 61 3.26 8.36 1.09
C ILE A 61 3.81 8.55 -0.31
N ARG A 62 5.00 9.14 -0.42
CA ARG A 62 5.67 9.36 -1.70
C ARG A 62 7.17 9.15 -1.58
N ASP A 63 7.82 8.95 -2.71
CA ASP A 63 9.28 9.07 -2.79
C ASP A 63 9.68 10.54 -2.71
N ARG A 64 10.59 10.87 -1.79
CA ARG A 64 11.17 12.19 -1.61
C ARG A 64 11.90 12.64 -2.87
N ASP A 65 12.61 11.73 -3.53
CA ASP A 65 13.48 12.06 -4.66
C ASP A 65 12.72 12.08 -6.00
N CYS A 66 11.52 11.49 -6.03
CA CYS A 66 10.59 11.56 -7.16
C CYS A 66 9.13 11.74 -6.67
N PRO A 67 8.68 12.98 -6.41
CA PRO A 67 7.35 13.24 -5.84
C PRO A 67 6.14 12.75 -6.64
N LEU A 68 6.33 12.38 -7.91
CA LEU A 68 5.31 11.78 -8.77
C LEU A 68 5.07 10.29 -8.45
N LEU A 69 5.99 9.63 -7.75
CA LEU A 69 5.84 8.26 -7.27
C LEU A 69 5.23 8.29 -5.87
N PHE A 70 3.94 8.00 -5.79
CA PHE A 70 3.20 7.98 -4.53
C PHE A 70 2.20 6.83 -4.47
N THR A 71 1.78 6.50 -3.25
CA THR A 71 0.66 5.61 -2.99
C THR A 71 -0.05 6.05 -1.70
N ASN A 72 -1.18 5.43 -1.40
CA ASN A 72 -1.93 5.71 -0.18
C ASN A 72 -2.12 4.43 0.64
N GLY A 73 -1.87 4.53 1.94
CA GLY A 73 -2.20 3.50 2.90
C GLY A 73 -3.51 3.76 3.61
N LYS A 74 -4.16 2.69 4.09
CA LYS A 74 -5.41 2.76 4.85
C LYS A 74 -5.48 1.65 5.88
N GLY A 75 -6.09 1.91 7.04
CA GLY A 75 -6.16 0.92 8.11
C GLY A 75 -7.08 1.32 9.26
N GLY A 76 -7.36 0.34 10.13
CA GLY A 76 -8.16 0.51 11.37
C GLY A 76 -7.44 1.32 12.46
N SER A 77 -6.14 1.56 12.27
CA SER A 77 -5.26 2.33 13.13
C SER A 77 -4.21 3.03 12.27
N GLU A 78 -3.55 4.05 12.81
CA GLU A 78 -2.47 4.74 12.14
C GLU A 78 -1.38 3.76 11.68
N LEU A 79 -0.97 2.85 12.56
CA LEU A 79 0.05 1.84 12.28
C LEU A 79 -0.38 0.86 11.17
N ALA A 80 -1.67 0.48 11.13
CA ALA A 80 -2.21 -0.35 10.05
C ALA A 80 -2.18 0.38 8.69
N ALA A 81 -2.42 1.69 8.69
CA ALA A 81 -2.32 2.50 7.48
C ALA A 81 -0.87 2.64 6.99
N ARG A 82 0.14 2.68 7.88
CA ARG A 82 1.58 2.64 7.52
C ARG A 82 2.02 1.29 6.95
N SER A 83 1.47 0.20 7.49
CA SER A 83 1.79 -1.17 7.07
C SER A 83 1.12 -1.59 5.75
N SER A 84 0.39 -0.69 5.08
CA SER A 84 -0.40 -1.08 3.91
C SER A 84 0.51 -1.54 2.77
N GLU A 85 0.35 -2.80 2.43
CA GLU A 85 1.09 -3.44 1.35
C GLU A 85 0.60 -2.92 -0.01
N SER A 86 1.39 -3.08 -1.06
CA SER A 86 0.96 -2.67 -2.41
C SER A 86 -0.38 -3.34 -2.78
N ALA A 87 -1.18 -2.71 -3.63
CA ALA A 87 -2.47 -3.29 -4.06
C ALA A 87 -2.33 -4.72 -4.62
N GLU A 88 -1.19 -5.02 -5.23
CA GLU A 88 -0.84 -6.36 -5.72
C GLU A 88 -0.56 -7.36 -4.58
N VAL A 89 0.17 -6.95 -3.54
CA VAL A 89 0.46 -7.79 -2.37
C VAL A 89 -0.80 -7.96 -1.51
N LEU A 90 -1.62 -6.92 -1.37
CA LEU A 90 -2.94 -7.02 -0.77
C LEU A 90 -3.81 -8.00 -1.54
N ARG A 91 -3.86 -7.91 -2.88
CA ARG A 91 -4.58 -8.87 -3.74
C ARG A 91 -4.12 -10.30 -3.44
N GLN A 92 -2.81 -10.57 -3.41
CA GLN A 92 -2.25 -11.89 -3.11
C GLN A 92 -2.60 -12.39 -1.70
N ARG A 93 -2.70 -11.50 -0.71
CA ARG A 93 -2.97 -11.86 0.69
C ARG A 93 -4.46 -11.95 1.04
N VAL A 94 -5.34 -11.23 0.35
CA VAL A 94 -6.81 -11.36 0.52
C VAL A 94 -7.41 -12.46 -0.37
N THR A 95 -6.63 -13.01 -1.30
CA THR A 95 -7.00 -14.18 -2.10
C THR A 95 -6.40 -15.45 -1.50
N SER A 96 -7.04 -16.00 -0.47
CA SER A 96 -6.79 -17.40 -0.11
C SER A 96 -7.28 -18.33 -1.23
N LYS A 97 -6.59 -19.46 -1.44
CA LYS A 97 -6.99 -20.48 -2.43
C LYS A 97 -8.33 -21.08 -1.97
N GLY A 98 -9.44 -20.55 -2.50
CA GLY A 98 -10.82 -20.91 -2.09
C GLY A 98 -11.62 -19.79 -1.40
N GLY A 99 -11.07 -18.59 -1.22
CA GLY A 99 -11.77 -17.44 -0.64
C GLY A 99 -12.76 -16.75 -1.61
N THR A 100 -13.71 -16.00 -1.07
CA THR A 100 -14.74 -15.30 -1.87
C THR A 100 -14.13 -14.23 -2.79
N THR A 101 -13.08 -13.53 -2.35
CA THR A 101 -12.34 -12.59 -3.20
C THR A 101 -11.62 -13.28 -4.35
N TYR A 102 -11.10 -14.50 -4.13
CA TYR A 102 -10.52 -15.30 -5.20
C TYR A 102 -11.58 -15.71 -6.21
N ALA A 103 -12.74 -16.21 -5.75
CA ALA A 103 -13.85 -16.57 -6.63
C ALA A 103 -14.38 -15.36 -7.43
N ALA A 104 -14.52 -14.19 -6.80
CA ALA A 104 -14.96 -12.97 -7.46
C ALA A 104 -13.95 -12.50 -8.52
N ILE A 105 -12.66 -12.47 -8.21
CA ILE A 105 -11.61 -12.05 -9.17
C ILE A 105 -11.51 -13.05 -10.32
N THR A 106 -11.50 -14.36 -10.04
CA THR A 106 -11.47 -15.40 -11.07
C THR A 106 -12.68 -15.28 -11.99
N HIS A 107 -13.88 -15.09 -11.44
CA HIS A 107 -15.08 -14.86 -12.25
C HIS A 107 -14.95 -13.60 -13.12
N MET A 108 -14.50 -12.48 -12.56
CA MET A 108 -14.28 -11.24 -13.33
C MET A 108 -13.25 -11.44 -14.46
N GLN A 109 -12.20 -12.23 -14.22
CA GLN A 109 -11.20 -12.57 -15.22
C GLN A 109 -11.77 -13.50 -16.31
N GLU A 110 -12.56 -14.51 -15.94
CA GLU A 110 -13.26 -15.39 -16.89
C GLU A 110 -14.25 -14.62 -17.77
N GLN A 111 -14.91 -13.61 -17.20
CA GLN A 111 -15.78 -12.68 -17.94
C GLN A 111 -15.00 -11.61 -18.72
N LYS A 112 -13.67 -11.74 -18.79
CA LYS A 112 -12.77 -10.86 -19.54
C LYS A 112 -12.92 -9.39 -19.16
N LEU A 113 -13.25 -9.12 -17.90
CA LEU A 113 -13.48 -7.77 -17.41
C LEU A 113 -12.27 -6.85 -17.66
N PRO A 114 -11.01 -7.29 -17.42
CA PRO A 114 -9.84 -6.47 -17.73
C PRO A 114 -9.75 -6.10 -19.22
N GLU A 115 -9.98 -7.06 -20.10
CA GLU A 115 -9.91 -6.87 -21.55
C GLU A 115 -11.00 -5.92 -22.05
N HIS A 116 -12.25 -6.09 -21.58
CA HIS A 116 -13.34 -5.17 -21.89
C HIS A 116 -13.06 -3.76 -21.37
N PHE A 117 -12.44 -3.64 -20.20
CA PHE A 117 -12.06 -2.34 -19.65
C PHE A 117 -10.98 -1.65 -20.50
N ILE A 118 -9.96 -2.39 -20.92
CA ILE A 118 -8.91 -1.90 -21.82
C ILE A 118 -9.51 -1.48 -23.17
N GLU A 119 -10.42 -2.29 -23.72
CA GLU A 119 -11.10 -1.97 -24.98
C GLU A 119 -11.94 -0.69 -24.85
N ALA A 120 -12.70 -0.56 -23.76
CA ALA A 120 -13.48 0.65 -23.48
C ALA A 120 -12.60 1.89 -23.36
N MET A 121 -11.46 1.78 -22.67
CA MET A 121 -10.49 2.88 -22.54
C MET A 121 -9.90 3.27 -23.89
N ARG A 122 -9.57 2.30 -24.75
CA ARG A 122 -9.09 2.58 -26.12
C ARG A 122 -10.16 3.24 -26.98
N LYS A 123 -11.40 2.78 -26.90
CA LYS A 123 -12.54 3.40 -27.61
C LYS A 123 -12.79 4.83 -27.13
N ALA A 124 -12.72 5.07 -25.83
CA ALA A 124 -12.83 6.41 -25.26
C ALA A 124 -11.68 7.32 -25.74
N GLN A 125 -10.45 6.81 -25.79
CA GLN A 125 -9.30 7.53 -26.32
C GLN A 125 -9.46 7.89 -27.80
N ILE A 126 -9.91 6.95 -28.63
CA ILE A 126 -10.20 7.21 -30.05
C ILE A 126 -11.26 8.30 -30.17
N ARG A 127 -12.36 8.19 -29.42
CA ARG A 127 -13.41 9.22 -29.47
C ARG A 127 -12.92 10.59 -29.02
N ALA A 128 -12.05 10.64 -28.01
CA ALA A 128 -11.43 11.89 -27.57
C ALA A 128 -10.56 12.52 -28.68
N GLN A 129 -9.85 11.71 -29.46
CA GLN A 129 -9.07 12.18 -30.62
C GLN A 129 -9.96 12.68 -31.75
N GLU A 130 -11.06 11.98 -32.05
CA GLU A 130 -12.05 12.42 -33.04
C GLU A 130 -12.69 13.76 -32.63
N LEU A 131 -13.10 13.90 -31.37
CA LEU A 131 -13.63 15.15 -30.83
C LEU A 131 -12.62 16.29 -30.93
N ALA A 132 -11.35 16.03 -30.62
CA ALA A 132 -10.28 17.02 -30.77
C ALA A 132 -10.06 17.42 -32.23
N ALA A 133 -10.22 16.50 -33.19
CA ALA A 133 -10.14 16.82 -34.62
C ALA A 133 -11.38 17.59 -35.14
N GLU A 134 -12.57 17.29 -34.60
CA GLU A 134 -13.85 17.88 -34.98
C GLU A 134 -14.03 19.31 -34.41
N PHE A 135 -13.58 19.53 -33.17
CA PHE A 135 -13.85 20.75 -32.41
C PHE A 135 -12.58 21.51 -31.96
N GLY A 136 -11.38 21.01 -32.27
CA GLY A 136 -10.10 21.63 -31.88
C GLY A 136 -9.57 22.71 -32.81
N LYS A 137 -10.45 23.42 -33.54
CA LYS A 137 -10.11 24.66 -34.25
C LYS A 137 -10.43 25.88 -33.41
#